data_AF-A0A963R4F2-F1
#
_entry.id   AF-A0A963R4F2-F1
#
_cell.length_a   1.000
_cell.length_b   1.000
_cell.length_c   1.000
_cell.angle_alpha   90.00
_cell.angle_beta   90.00
_cell.angle_gamma   90.00
#
_symmetry.space_group_name_H-M   'P 1'
#
loop_
_entity.id
_entity.type
_entity.pdbx_description
1 polymer ?
#
loop_
_entity_poly.entity_id
_entity_poly.type
_entity_poly.pdbx_seq_one_letter_code
_entity_poly.pdbx_strand_id
1 'polypeptide(L)'
;MKRGFWGTVSLTLIGVFAIGAPAPAFAQTQAQQDRLNRVAQYVVLAKSCEHFGMKIDPELPTKLENAFKYETSSWQIEQTTLDRLMIEAISRQGEILKTDLDATVSAARTDAQLRAVRNTLLGYGRTCMAATNDPIFSPLIVAPPGFDLEKAATDYADSMLEAGGLASWQTPQIQARGDLMMLAGACRSKIGAARSDALVREFGQSDEPKVRNYYSRSFDEGLADPDMISTLAGCNRAIQSSRVKAASSSGREAKPASASH
;
A
#
# COMPACT_ATOMS: atom_id res chain seq x y z
N MET A 1 -5.87 -55.40 59.48
CA MET A 1 -7.19 -55.93 59.06
C MET A 1 -7.20 -56.07 57.54
N LYS A 2 -7.53 -57.29 57.04
CA LYS A 2 -8.06 -57.70 55.70
C LYS A 2 -7.36 -57.13 54.44
N ARG A 3 -6.52 -57.84 53.66
CA ARG A 3 -6.69 -59.04 52.77
C ARG A 3 -7.86 -58.99 51.76
N GLY A 4 -7.51 -59.22 50.48
CA GLY A 4 -8.37 -59.62 49.35
C GLY A 4 -7.89 -58.96 48.04
N PHE A 5 -7.15 -59.56 47.08
CA PHE A 5 -7.20 -60.87 46.40
C PHE A 5 -8.32 -60.96 45.33
N TRP A 6 -7.87 -60.92 44.06
CA TRP A 6 -8.38 -61.57 42.83
C TRP A 6 -9.56 -60.97 42.05
N GLY A 7 -9.38 -60.96 40.71
CA GLY A 7 -10.44 -60.67 39.75
C GLY A 7 -9.95 -60.38 38.34
N THR A 8 -9.35 -61.38 37.68
CA THR A 8 -9.18 -61.42 36.22
C THR A 8 -10.54 -61.48 35.53
N VAL A 9 -10.78 -60.60 34.55
CA VAL A 9 -11.80 -60.81 33.51
C VAL A 9 -11.16 -60.52 32.15
N SER A 10 -10.83 -61.60 31.46
CA SER A 10 -10.58 -61.59 30.01
C SER A 10 -11.92 -61.42 29.30
N LEU A 11 -12.05 -60.39 28.46
CA LEU A 11 -13.09 -60.33 27.44
C LEU A 11 -12.40 -60.31 26.07
N THR A 12 -12.45 -61.47 25.41
CA THR A 12 -11.97 -61.69 24.06
C THR A 12 -13.00 -61.11 23.08
N LEU A 13 -12.73 -59.92 22.54
CA LEU A 13 -13.45 -59.37 21.40
C LEU A 13 -12.62 -59.62 20.14
N ILE A 14 -12.93 -60.73 19.46
CA ILE A 14 -12.48 -60.99 18.09
C ILE A 14 -13.32 -60.09 17.17
N GLY A 15 -12.92 -58.83 17.08
CA GLY A 15 -13.33 -57.96 15.99
C GLY A 15 -12.29 -58.07 14.89
N VAL A 16 -12.60 -58.80 13.82
CA VAL A 16 -11.86 -58.67 12.55
C VAL A 16 -12.18 -57.28 12.02
N PHE A 17 -11.45 -56.28 12.50
CA PHE A 17 -11.28 -55.05 11.75
C PHE A 17 -10.51 -55.46 10.50
N ALA A 18 -11.21 -55.47 9.36
CA ALA A 18 -10.54 -55.27 8.10
C ALA A 18 -9.72 -53.98 8.26
N ILE A 19 -8.41 -54.15 8.44
CA ILE A 19 -7.45 -53.07 8.29
C ILE A 19 -7.49 -52.75 6.81
N GLY A 20 -8.51 -51.98 6.40
CA GLY A 20 -8.43 -51.20 5.18
C GLY A 20 -7.20 -50.34 5.40
N ALA A 21 -6.10 -50.68 4.70
CA ALA A 21 -4.94 -49.82 4.66
C ALA A 21 -5.48 -48.41 4.37
N PRO A 22 -5.19 -47.39 5.19
CA PRO A 22 -5.54 -46.03 4.83
C PRO A 22 -4.92 -45.83 3.46
N ALA A 23 -5.77 -45.71 2.43
CA ALA A 23 -5.31 -45.23 1.13
C ALA A 23 -4.50 -43.98 1.45
N PRO A 24 -3.25 -43.86 0.95
CA PRO A 24 -2.44 -42.71 1.26
C PRO A 24 -3.30 -41.49 0.92
N ALA A 25 -3.69 -40.74 1.94
CA ALA A 25 -4.27 -39.43 1.72
C ALA A 25 -3.21 -38.73 0.89
N PHE A 26 -3.51 -38.45 -0.38
CA PHE A 26 -2.60 -37.76 -1.28
C PHE A 26 -2.34 -36.41 -0.65
N ALA A 27 -1.30 -36.35 0.17
CA ALA A 27 -0.89 -35.17 0.86
C ALA A 27 -0.38 -34.23 -0.23
N GLN A 28 -1.00 -33.07 -0.33
CA GLN A 28 -0.52 -32.01 -1.19
C GLN A 28 0.98 -31.83 -0.97
N THR A 29 1.75 -31.81 -2.06
CA THR A 29 3.18 -31.57 -1.97
C THR A 29 3.45 -30.12 -1.56
N GLN A 30 4.58 -29.85 -0.92
CA GLN A 30 4.98 -28.48 -0.58
C GLN A 30 4.98 -27.57 -1.81
N ALA A 31 5.44 -28.08 -2.97
CA ALA A 31 5.46 -27.32 -4.22
C ALA A 31 4.06 -26.90 -4.70
N GLN A 32 3.06 -27.78 -4.57
CA GLN A 32 1.67 -27.45 -4.90
C GLN A 32 1.10 -26.41 -3.92
N GLN A 33 1.41 -26.52 -2.62
CA GLN A 33 0.98 -25.56 -1.62
C GLN A 33 1.63 -24.18 -1.85
N ASP A 34 2.92 -24.14 -2.16
CA ASP A 34 3.64 -22.91 -2.50
C ASP A 34 3.08 -22.27 -3.76
N ARG A 35 2.70 -23.08 -4.76
CA ARG A 35 2.05 -22.59 -5.97
C ARG A 35 0.69 -21.98 -5.68
N LEU A 36 -0.16 -22.63 -4.87
CA LEU A 36 -1.44 -22.07 -4.42
C LEU A 36 -1.25 -20.74 -3.70
N ASN A 37 -0.32 -20.69 -2.74
CA ASN A 37 -0.05 -19.47 -1.98
C ASN A 37 0.41 -18.32 -2.88
N ARG A 38 1.26 -18.61 -3.88
CA ARG A 38 1.76 -17.61 -4.84
C ARG A 38 0.65 -17.10 -5.76
N VAL A 39 -0.16 -18.00 -6.33
CA VAL A 39 -1.31 -17.61 -7.15
C VAL A 39 -2.26 -16.76 -6.29
N ALA A 40 -2.62 -17.21 -5.09
CA ALA A 40 -3.45 -16.45 -4.16
C ALA A 40 -2.88 -15.07 -3.84
N GLN A 41 -1.58 -14.95 -3.63
CA GLN A 41 -0.91 -13.67 -3.40
C GLN A 41 -1.09 -12.72 -4.59
N TYR A 42 -0.94 -13.22 -5.82
CA TYR A 42 -1.16 -12.43 -7.04
C TYR A 42 -2.63 -12.05 -7.22
N VAL A 43 -3.58 -12.94 -6.90
CA VAL A 43 -5.02 -12.62 -6.92
C VAL A 43 -5.34 -11.46 -5.99
N VAL A 44 -4.89 -11.53 -4.74
CA VAL A 44 -5.17 -10.52 -3.72
C VAL A 44 -4.57 -9.16 -4.11
N LEU A 45 -3.37 -9.16 -4.71
CA LEU A 45 -2.69 -7.93 -5.11
C LEU A 45 -3.06 -7.44 -6.51
N ALA A 46 -3.77 -8.23 -7.33
CA ALA A 46 -3.99 -7.94 -8.75
C ALA A 46 -4.48 -6.50 -8.94
N LYS A 47 -5.57 -6.11 -8.26
CA LYS A 47 -6.15 -4.76 -8.41
C LYS A 47 -5.18 -3.64 -7.99
N SER A 48 -4.31 -3.89 -7.01
CA SER A 48 -3.30 -2.91 -6.59
C SER A 48 -2.24 -2.66 -7.66
N CYS A 49 -2.02 -3.61 -8.59
CA CYS A 49 -1.07 -3.43 -9.68
C CYS A 49 -1.45 -2.29 -10.64
N GLU A 50 -2.74 -1.94 -10.74
CA GLU A 50 -3.19 -0.75 -11.48
C GLU A 50 -2.67 0.55 -10.86
N HIS A 51 -2.53 0.63 -9.54
CA HIS A 51 -1.99 1.83 -8.87
C HIS A 51 -0.52 2.06 -9.18
N PHE A 52 0.22 1.00 -9.53
CA PHE A 52 1.57 1.12 -10.06
C PHE A 52 1.59 1.47 -11.55
N GLY A 53 0.43 1.51 -12.23
CA GLY A 53 0.33 1.81 -13.67
C GLY A 53 0.38 0.58 -14.57
N MET A 54 0.24 -0.63 -14.02
CA MET A 54 0.09 -1.85 -14.83
C MET A 54 -1.32 -1.96 -15.39
N LYS A 55 -1.46 -2.60 -16.56
CA LYS A 55 -2.75 -2.89 -17.16
C LYS A 55 -3.24 -4.24 -16.68
N ILE A 56 -4.50 -4.30 -16.25
CA ILE A 56 -5.18 -5.53 -15.86
C ILE A 56 -6.22 -5.88 -16.91
N ASP A 57 -6.27 -7.15 -17.31
CA ASP A 57 -7.31 -7.67 -18.19
C ASP A 57 -8.68 -7.61 -17.48
N PRO A 58 -9.71 -7.02 -18.09
CA PRO A 58 -11.03 -6.88 -17.45
C PRO A 58 -11.72 -8.24 -17.19
N GLU A 59 -11.31 -9.30 -17.87
CA GLU A 59 -11.79 -10.66 -17.69
C GLU A 59 -10.87 -11.49 -16.78
N LEU A 60 -10.01 -10.84 -15.99
CA LEU A 60 -9.05 -11.49 -15.10
C LEU A 60 -9.67 -12.63 -14.28
N PRO A 61 -10.83 -12.48 -13.60
CA PRO A 61 -11.38 -13.56 -12.78
C PRO A 61 -11.63 -14.84 -13.59
N THR A 62 -12.27 -14.72 -14.75
CA THR A 62 -12.63 -15.87 -15.60
C THR A 62 -11.40 -16.49 -16.26
N LYS A 63 -10.49 -15.66 -16.81
CA LYS A 63 -9.27 -16.17 -17.46
C LYS A 63 -8.31 -16.81 -16.46
N LEU A 64 -8.19 -16.23 -15.28
CA LEU A 64 -7.42 -16.80 -14.17
C LEU A 64 -7.96 -18.17 -13.77
N GLU A 65 -9.27 -18.29 -13.56
CA GLU A 65 -9.89 -19.56 -13.16
C GLU A 65 -9.60 -20.66 -14.19
N ASN A 66 -9.75 -20.35 -15.48
CA ASN A 66 -9.47 -21.29 -16.57
C ASN A 66 -7.98 -21.66 -16.65
N ALA A 67 -7.08 -20.69 -16.56
CA ALA A 67 -5.64 -20.93 -16.59
C ALA A 67 -5.17 -21.74 -15.38
N PHE A 68 -5.72 -21.47 -14.20
CA PHE A 68 -5.42 -22.21 -12.97
C PHE A 68 -5.95 -23.65 -13.03
N LYS A 69 -7.18 -23.87 -13.51
CA LYS A 69 -7.73 -25.22 -13.77
C LYS A 69 -6.87 -26.01 -14.76
N TYR A 70 -6.37 -25.34 -15.80
CA TYR A 70 -5.47 -25.96 -16.76
C TYR A 70 -4.13 -26.37 -16.14
N GLU A 71 -3.48 -25.48 -15.38
CA GLU A 71 -2.20 -25.78 -14.71
C GLU A 71 -2.31 -26.95 -13.73
N THR A 72 -3.42 -27.02 -13.01
CA THR A 72 -3.64 -27.99 -11.93
C THR A 72 -4.25 -29.31 -12.37
N SER A 73 -4.59 -29.46 -13.66
CA SER A 73 -5.25 -30.68 -14.18
C SER A 73 -4.44 -31.97 -13.98
N SER A 74 -3.13 -31.83 -13.78
CA SER A 74 -2.19 -32.95 -13.55
C SER A 74 -1.98 -33.29 -12.08
N TRP A 75 -2.52 -32.50 -11.14
CA TRP A 75 -2.16 -32.58 -9.72
C TRP A 75 -2.79 -33.76 -8.97
N GLN A 76 -3.67 -34.53 -9.62
CA GLN A 76 -4.41 -35.66 -9.03
C GLN A 76 -5.17 -35.28 -7.73
N ILE A 77 -5.62 -34.02 -7.65
CA ILE A 77 -6.44 -33.48 -6.55
C ILE A 77 -7.84 -33.25 -7.10
N GLU A 78 -8.86 -33.68 -6.36
CA GLU A 78 -10.27 -33.40 -6.67
C GLU A 78 -10.52 -31.89 -6.80
N GLN A 79 -11.25 -31.46 -7.85
CA GLN A 79 -11.46 -30.04 -8.13
C GLN A 79 -12.06 -29.28 -6.95
N THR A 80 -13.04 -29.89 -6.25
CA THR A 80 -13.67 -29.30 -5.06
C THR A 80 -12.68 -29.09 -3.91
N THR A 81 -11.69 -29.97 -3.78
CA THR A 81 -10.62 -29.82 -2.80
C THR A 81 -9.67 -28.70 -3.21
N LEU A 82 -9.32 -28.63 -4.49
CA LEU A 82 -8.46 -27.57 -5.02
C LEU A 82 -9.10 -26.18 -4.86
N ASP A 83 -10.39 -26.04 -5.19
CA ASP A 83 -11.14 -24.80 -5.04
C ASP A 83 -11.16 -24.33 -3.58
N ARG A 84 -11.42 -25.25 -2.64
CA ARG A 84 -11.35 -24.96 -1.21
C ARG A 84 -9.95 -24.49 -0.79
N LEU A 85 -8.89 -25.19 -1.22
CA LEU A 85 -7.52 -24.83 -0.88
C LEU A 85 -7.11 -23.47 -1.45
N MET A 86 -7.59 -23.12 -2.65
CA MET A 86 -7.38 -21.80 -3.24
C MET A 86 -8.11 -20.71 -2.45
N ILE A 87 -9.37 -20.92 -2.07
CA ILE A 87 -10.12 -19.96 -1.24
C ILE A 87 -9.41 -19.74 0.11
N GLU A 88 -8.94 -20.81 0.75
CA GLU A 88 -8.17 -20.72 2.00
C GLU A 88 -6.85 -19.97 1.80
N ALA A 89 -6.15 -20.20 0.68
CA ALA A 89 -4.92 -19.47 0.35
C ALA A 89 -5.19 -17.99 0.11
N ILE A 90 -6.24 -17.64 -0.64
CA ILE A 90 -6.67 -16.24 -0.88
C ILE A 90 -7.01 -15.57 0.45
N SER A 91 -7.77 -16.24 1.31
CA SER A 91 -8.12 -15.73 2.64
C SER A 91 -6.88 -15.44 3.48
N ARG A 92 -5.93 -16.38 3.57
CA ARG A 92 -4.66 -16.16 4.28
C ARG A 92 -3.86 -15.00 3.72
N GLN A 93 -3.71 -14.91 2.39
CA GLN A 93 -2.97 -13.83 1.74
C GLN A 93 -3.68 -12.47 1.92
N GLY A 94 -5.01 -12.45 1.94
CA GLY A 94 -5.80 -11.27 2.25
C GLY A 94 -5.57 -10.77 3.68
N GLU A 95 -5.56 -11.66 4.67
CA GLU A 95 -5.27 -11.30 6.06
C GLU A 95 -3.81 -10.83 6.26
N ILE A 96 -2.85 -11.42 5.55
CA ILE A 96 -1.46 -10.94 5.54
C ILE A 96 -1.39 -9.52 4.98
N LEU A 97 -1.97 -9.28 3.79
CA LEU A 97 -1.99 -7.96 3.17
C LEU A 97 -2.65 -6.92 4.08
N LYS A 98 -3.81 -7.27 4.66
CA LYS A 98 -4.52 -6.40 5.60
C LYS A 98 -3.66 -6.08 6.82
N THR A 99 -3.03 -7.08 7.42
CA THR A 99 -2.15 -6.89 8.59
C THR A 99 -0.97 -5.99 8.25
N ASP A 100 -0.34 -6.16 7.09
CA ASP A 100 0.77 -5.33 6.64
C ASP A 100 0.35 -3.87 6.40
N LEU A 101 -0.83 -3.67 5.80
CA LEU A 101 -1.42 -2.34 5.58
C LEU A 101 -1.79 -1.69 6.91
N ASP A 102 -2.45 -2.41 7.82
CA ASP A 102 -2.84 -1.92 9.14
C ASP A 102 -1.61 -1.56 9.98
N ALA A 103 -0.54 -2.37 9.91
CA ALA A 103 0.72 -2.07 10.56
C ALA A 103 1.36 -0.80 9.98
N THR A 104 1.34 -0.66 8.65
CA THR A 104 1.88 0.54 7.96
C THR A 104 1.09 1.79 8.35
N VAL A 105 -0.24 1.73 8.34
CA VAL A 105 -1.12 2.85 8.70
C VAL A 105 -1.03 3.20 10.18
N SER A 106 -1.03 2.20 11.07
CA SER A 106 -0.97 2.42 12.52
C SER A 106 0.40 2.94 12.99
N ALA A 107 1.47 2.54 12.28
CA ALA A 107 2.82 3.02 12.51
C ALA A 107 3.08 4.39 11.87
N ALA A 108 2.30 4.82 10.89
CA ALA A 108 2.44 6.11 10.22
C ALA A 108 1.99 7.30 11.10
N ARG A 109 2.65 7.49 12.26
CA ARG A 109 2.39 8.58 13.20
C ARG A 109 3.42 9.71 13.14
N THR A 110 4.50 9.50 12.39
CA THR A 110 5.57 10.46 12.19
C THR A 110 5.89 10.57 10.70
N ASP A 111 6.42 11.73 10.27
CA ASP A 111 6.87 11.97 8.90
C ASP A 111 7.83 10.89 8.40
N ALA A 112 8.71 10.40 9.27
CA ALA A 112 9.66 9.34 8.95
C ALA A 112 8.97 8.00 8.67
N GLN A 113 7.92 7.66 9.42
CA GLN A 113 7.14 6.44 9.24
C GLN A 113 6.21 6.54 8.02
N LEU A 114 5.66 7.72 7.75
CA LEU A 114 4.91 8.01 6.53
C LEU A 114 5.80 7.88 5.28
N ARG A 115 7.09 8.25 5.37
CA ARG A 115 8.07 7.99 4.30
C ARG A 115 8.43 6.52 4.12
N ALA A 116 8.23 5.67 5.14
CA ALA A 116 8.45 4.22 5.03
C ALA A 116 7.38 3.52 4.18
N VAL A 117 6.23 4.16 3.92
CA VAL A 117 5.16 3.67 3.02
C VAL A 117 5.71 3.28 1.66
N ARG A 118 6.68 4.04 1.13
CA ARG A 118 7.37 3.72 -0.13
C ARG A 118 7.97 2.31 -0.12
N ASN A 119 8.58 1.88 0.98
CA ASN A 119 9.22 0.55 1.05
C ASN A 119 8.18 -0.57 1.03
N THR A 120 7.05 -0.38 1.72
CA THR A 120 5.91 -1.31 1.66
C THR A 120 5.36 -1.41 0.23
N LEU A 121 5.13 -0.26 -0.42
CA LEU A 121 4.65 -0.21 -1.80
C LEU A 121 5.65 -0.83 -2.79
N LEU A 122 6.96 -0.66 -2.58
CA LEU A 122 7.97 -1.36 -3.36
C LEU A 122 7.85 -2.88 -3.20
N GLY A 123 7.58 -3.37 -1.99
CA GLY A 123 7.29 -4.79 -1.73
C GLY A 123 6.12 -5.31 -2.57
N TYR A 124 5.00 -4.59 -2.56
CA TYR A 124 3.82 -4.97 -3.37
C TYR A 124 4.08 -4.86 -4.88
N GLY A 125 4.78 -3.82 -5.32
CA GLY A 125 5.12 -3.66 -6.73
C GLY A 125 6.08 -4.75 -7.23
N ARG A 126 7.00 -5.26 -6.39
CA ARG A 126 7.80 -6.47 -6.73
C ARG A 126 6.92 -7.70 -6.93
N THR A 127 5.88 -7.86 -6.12
CA THR A 127 4.91 -8.94 -6.29
C THR A 127 4.11 -8.79 -7.58
N CYS A 128 3.68 -7.58 -7.93
CA CYS A 128 3.06 -7.29 -9.22
C CYS A 128 4.00 -7.62 -10.40
N MET A 129 5.27 -7.24 -10.32
CA MET A 129 6.28 -7.61 -11.32
C MET A 129 6.52 -9.12 -11.39
N ALA A 130 6.43 -9.84 -10.27
CA ALA A 130 6.50 -11.29 -10.29
C ALA A 130 5.28 -11.89 -11.02
N ALA A 131 4.09 -11.33 -10.81
CA ALA A 131 2.88 -11.74 -11.52
C ALA A 131 2.99 -11.51 -13.04
N THR A 132 3.61 -10.43 -13.51
CA THR A 132 3.79 -10.21 -14.96
C THR A 132 4.69 -11.24 -15.63
N ASN A 133 5.47 -12.00 -14.86
CA ASN A 133 6.34 -13.08 -15.35
C ASN A 133 5.73 -14.47 -15.11
N ASP A 134 4.58 -14.55 -14.44
CA ASP A 134 3.93 -15.80 -14.13
C ASP A 134 3.17 -16.36 -15.35
N PRO A 135 3.21 -17.66 -15.66
CA PRO A 135 2.48 -18.21 -16.80
C PRO A 135 0.96 -17.96 -16.77
N ILE A 136 0.34 -17.91 -15.58
CA ILE A 136 -1.09 -17.64 -15.43
C ILE A 136 -1.38 -16.14 -15.60
N PHE A 137 -0.53 -15.27 -15.03
CA PHE A 137 -0.81 -13.84 -14.91
C PHE A 137 -0.14 -12.96 -15.96
N SER A 138 0.92 -13.42 -16.64
CA SER A 138 1.60 -12.66 -17.70
C SER A 138 0.68 -12.19 -18.85
N PRO A 139 -0.37 -12.93 -19.29
CA PRO A 139 -1.34 -12.37 -20.24
C PRO A 139 -2.39 -11.46 -19.58
N LEU A 140 -2.52 -11.46 -18.25
CA LEU A 140 -3.58 -10.80 -17.49
C LEU A 140 -3.13 -9.50 -16.82
N ILE A 141 -1.84 -9.40 -16.48
CA ILE A 141 -1.22 -8.24 -15.81
C ILE A 141 0.01 -7.87 -16.61
N VAL A 142 -0.04 -6.70 -17.25
CA VAL A 142 0.99 -6.26 -18.19
C VAL A 142 1.61 -4.96 -17.69
N ALA A 143 2.92 -4.98 -17.45
CA ALA A 143 3.68 -3.78 -17.19
C ALA A 143 3.82 -2.95 -18.49
N PRO A 144 3.67 -1.62 -18.45
CA PRO A 144 3.86 -0.78 -19.63
C PRO A 144 5.31 -0.81 -20.12
N PRO A 145 5.57 -0.47 -21.40
CA PRO A 145 6.94 -0.35 -21.90
C PRO A 145 7.76 0.66 -21.08
N GLY A 146 8.99 0.29 -20.72
CA GLY A 146 9.87 1.14 -19.91
C GLY A 146 9.44 1.27 -18.44
N PHE A 147 8.64 0.33 -17.93
CA PHE A 147 8.19 0.33 -16.54
C PHE A 147 9.37 0.40 -15.56
N ASP A 148 9.34 1.42 -14.69
CA ASP A 148 10.27 1.61 -13.59
C ASP A 148 9.50 1.42 -12.27
N LEU A 149 9.78 0.31 -11.60
CA LEU A 149 9.15 -0.05 -10.34
C LEU A 149 9.47 0.95 -9.22
N GLU A 150 10.70 1.43 -9.15
CA GLU A 150 11.12 2.36 -8.09
C GLU A 150 10.41 3.70 -8.26
N LYS A 151 10.29 4.15 -9.51
CA LYS A 151 9.50 5.34 -9.85
C LYS A 151 8.01 5.14 -9.57
N ALA A 152 7.41 4.04 -10.05
CA ALA A 152 5.99 3.77 -9.85
C ALA A 152 5.59 3.71 -8.37
N ALA A 153 6.41 3.05 -7.53
CA ALA A 153 6.17 2.99 -6.10
C ALA A 153 6.36 4.36 -5.43
N THR A 154 7.29 5.18 -5.91
CA THR A 154 7.50 6.55 -5.42
C THR A 154 6.32 7.44 -5.80
N ASP A 155 5.87 7.40 -7.06
CA ASP A 155 4.71 8.17 -7.53
C ASP A 155 3.44 7.78 -6.78
N TYR A 156 3.25 6.47 -6.52
CA TYR A 156 2.10 6.00 -5.74
C TYR A 156 2.19 6.44 -4.27
N ALA A 157 3.35 6.28 -3.62
CA ALA A 157 3.58 6.78 -2.26
C ALA A 157 3.32 8.29 -2.17
N ASP A 158 3.85 9.05 -3.12
CA ASP A 158 3.69 10.49 -3.20
C ASP A 158 2.22 10.88 -3.32
N SER A 159 1.42 10.17 -4.12
CA SER A 159 -0.02 10.46 -4.26
C SER A 159 -0.78 10.30 -2.93
N MET A 160 -0.35 9.37 -2.08
CA MET A 160 -0.96 9.14 -0.76
C MET A 160 -0.50 10.19 0.26
N LEU A 161 0.73 10.66 0.13
CA LEU A 161 1.39 11.56 1.09
C LEU A 161 1.23 13.04 0.75
N GLU A 162 0.78 13.34 -0.48
CA GLU A 162 0.74 14.71 -1.02
C GLU A 162 -0.12 15.66 -0.19
N ALA A 163 -1.30 15.19 0.25
CA ALA A 163 -2.22 15.98 1.04
C ALA A 163 -1.64 16.33 2.42
N GLY A 164 -0.83 15.45 2.99
CA GLY A 164 -0.13 15.70 4.26
C GLY A 164 1.15 16.52 4.12
N GLY A 165 1.52 16.94 2.90
CA GLY A 165 2.77 17.65 2.65
C GLY A 165 4.01 16.74 2.66
N LEU A 166 3.86 15.41 2.61
CA LEU A 166 4.95 14.45 2.86
C LEU A 166 5.44 13.69 1.63
N ALA A 167 4.95 14.05 0.45
CA ALA A 167 5.45 13.48 -0.80
C ALA A 167 6.94 13.82 -0.98
N SER A 168 7.68 12.93 -1.65
CA SER A 168 9.13 12.99 -1.80
C SER A 168 9.64 14.30 -2.43
N TRP A 169 8.85 14.89 -3.32
CA TRP A 169 9.12 16.16 -3.98
C TRP A 169 8.75 17.39 -3.14
N GLN A 170 7.99 17.24 -2.05
CA GLN A 170 7.61 18.34 -1.16
C GLN A 170 8.76 18.65 -0.19
N THR A 171 9.76 19.38 -0.70
CA THR A 171 10.87 19.87 0.11
C THR A 171 10.37 20.75 1.27
N PRO A 172 11.16 20.95 2.34
CA PRO A 172 10.77 21.85 3.44
C PRO A 172 10.38 23.26 2.97
N GLN A 173 10.99 23.74 1.87
CA GLN A 173 10.62 25.02 1.26
C GLN A 173 9.24 24.96 0.60
N ILE A 174 8.97 23.89 -0.16
CA ILE A 174 7.68 23.68 -0.80
C ILE A 174 6.59 23.54 0.26
N GLN A 175 6.81 22.76 1.31
CA GLN A 175 5.91 22.63 2.45
C GLN A 175 5.60 23.99 3.08
N ALA A 176 6.63 24.77 3.44
CA ALA A 176 6.44 26.08 4.07
C ALA A 176 5.66 27.09 3.20
N ARG A 177 5.83 27.01 1.87
CA ARG A 177 5.03 27.81 0.92
C ARG A 177 3.59 27.31 0.83
N GLY A 178 3.37 25.99 0.86
CA GLY A 178 2.03 25.39 0.97
C GLY A 178 1.28 25.82 2.23
N ASP A 179 1.95 25.76 3.40
CA ASP A 179 1.40 26.25 4.68
C ASP A 179 1.02 27.73 4.58
N LEU A 180 1.84 28.54 3.90
CA LEU A 180 1.55 29.95 3.69
C LEU A 180 0.35 30.17 2.76
N MET A 181 0.13 29.30 1.77
CA MET A 181 -1.07 29.34 0.92
C MET A 181 -2.32 28.96 1.71
N MET A 182 -2.25 27.93 2.54
CA MET A 182 -3.34 27.56 3.45
C MET A 182 -3.70 28.71 4.40
N LEU A 183 -2.70 29.36 4.99
CA LEU A 183 -2.91 30.57 5.80
C LEU A 183 -3.48 31.74 4.98
N ALA A 184 -3.03 31.93 3.74
CA ALA A 184 -3.54 33.00 2.88
C ALA A 184 -5.03 32.81 2.55
N GLY A 185 -5.47 31.57 2.36
CA GLY A 185 -6.89 31.20 2.19
C GLY A 185 -7.69 31.41 3.47
N ALA A 186 -7.30 30.74 4.56
CA ALA A 186 -8.05 30.77 5.81
C ALA A 186 -8.16 32.16 6.44
N CYS A 187 -7.07 32.93 6.38
CA CYS A 187 -7.06 34.29 6.91
C CYS A 187 -7.67 35.32 5.96
N ARG A 188 -8.11 34.96 4.74
CA ARG A 188 -8.59 35.91 3.72
C ARG A 188 -9.71 36.81 4.25
N SER A 189 -10.64 36.25 5.02
CA SER A 189 -11.75 37.01 5.63
C SER A 189 -11.28 38.05 6.66
N LYS A 190 -10.10 37.87 7.27
CA LYS A 190 -9.56 38.74 8.32
C LYS A 190 -8.56 39.75 7.76
N ILE A 191 -7.67 39.33 6.86
CA ILE A 191 -6.61 40.18 6.28
C ILE A 191 -7.06 40.93 5.02
N GLY A 192 -8.20 40.52 4.43
CA GLY A 192 -8.74 41.06 3.20
C GLY A 192 -8.13 40.41 1.94
N ALA A 193 -8.93 40.41 0.86
CA ALA A 193 -8.58 39.81 -0.43
C ALA A 193 -7.22 40.31 -0.97
N ALA A 194 -6.99 41.63 -0.96
CA ALA A 194 -5.77 42.21 -1.53
C ALA A 194 -4.48 41.69 -0.86
N ARG A 195 -4.48 41.50 0.46
CA ARG A 195 -3.31 40.97 1.19
C ARG A 195 -3.13 39.47 0.98
N SER A 196 -4.24 38.72 0.92
CA SER A 196 -4.26 37.30 0.59
C SER A 196 -3.73 37.06 -0.84
N ASP A 197 -4.20 37.82 -1.83
CA ASP A 197 -3.77 37.72 -3.24
C ASP A 197 -2.32 38.15 -3.44
N ALA A 198 -1.80 39.08 -2.62
CA ALA A 198 -0.38 39.42 -2.60
C ALA A 198 0.48 38.23 -2.16
N LEU A 199 0.05 37.47 -1.14
CA LEU A 199 0.76 36.26 -0.70
C LEU A 199 0.77 35.19 -1.79
N VAL A 200 -0.37 34.98 -2.48
CA VAL A 200 -0.44 34.01 -3.59
C VAL A 200 0.47 34.39 -4.76
N ARG A 201 0.57 35.69 -5.08
CA ARG A 201 1.48 36.17 -6.12
C ARG A 201 2.95 36.01 -5.74
N GLU A 202 3.29 36.23 -4.48
CA GLU A 202 4.68 36.16 -4.00
C GLU A 202 5.15 34.72 -3.75
N PHE A 203 4.29 33.87 -3.18
CA PHE A 203 4.67 32.54 -2.71
C PHE A 203 3.87 31.38 -3.32
N GLY A 204 2.80 31.64 -4.06
CA GLY A 204 1.97 30.60 -4.69
C GLY A 204 2.39 30.20 -6.11
N GLN A 205 3.49 30.77 -6.63
CA GLN A 205 3.92 30.54 -8.02
C GLN A 205 4.96 29.40 -8.13
N SER A 206 4.82 28.54 -9.13
CA SER A 206 5.84 27.56 -9.50
C SER A 206 5.72 27.20 -10.98
N ASP A 207 6.86 27.06 -11.66
CA ASP A 207 6.93 26.57 -13.03
C ASP A 207 6.53 25.08 -13.10
N GLU A 208 6.82 24.32 -12.04
CA GLU A 208 6.45 22.92 -11.91
C GLU A 208 4.93 22.77 -11.66
N PRO A 209 4.18 22.10 -12.57
CA PRO A 209 2.74 21.95 -12.44
C PRO A 209 2.30 21.28 -11.13
N LYS A 210 3.04 20.28 -10.67
CA LYS A 210 2.73 19.53 -9.44
C LYS A 210 2.81 20.43 -8.21
N VAL A 211 3.87 21.22 -8.10
CA VAL A 211 4.07 22.18 -6.99
C VAL A 211 3.00 23.27 -7.02
N ARG A 212 2.69 23.81 -8.21
CA ARG A 212 1.64 24.82 -8.39
C ARG A 212 0.26 24.31 -8.01
N ASN A 213 -0.07 23.08 -8.38
CA ASN A 213 -1.35 22.45 -8.01
C ASN A 213 -1.46 22.26 -6.50
N TYR A 214 -0.38 21.84 -5.83
CA TYR A 214 -0.34 21.75 -4.37
C TYR A 214 -0.58 23.10 -3.70
N TYR A 215 0.08 24.17 -4.14
CA TYR A 215 -0.15 25.52 -3.61
C TYR A 215 -1.59 26.00 -3.80
N SER A 216 -2.16 25.73 -4.96
CA SER A 216 -3.56 26.11 -5.26
C SER A 216 -4.52 25.33 -4.37
N ARG A 217 -4.33 24.01 -4.23
CA ARG A 217 -5.13 23.16 -3.34
C ARG A 217 -5.04 23.60 -1.88
N SER A 218 -3.83 23.86 -1.37
CA SER A 218 -3.65 24.35 0.01
C SER A 218 -4.38 25.67 0.24
N PHE A 219 -4.37 26.58 -0.74
CA PHE A 219 -5.14 27.83 -0.65
C PHE A 219 -6.65 27.58 -0.58
N ASP A 220 -7.18 26.70 -1.44
CA ASP A 220 -8.59 26.35 -1.47
C ASP A 220 -9.04 25.63 -0.19
N GLU A 221 -8.21 24.74 0.35
CA GLU A 221 -8.41 24.11 1.67
C GLU A 221 -8.48 25.17 2.78
N GLY A 222 -7.59 26.16 2.73
CA GLY A 222 -7.64 27.30 3.64
C GLY A 222 -8.93 28.10 3.51
N LEU A 223 -9.38 28.38 2.29
CA LEU A 223 -10.66 29.09 2.06
C LEU A 223 -11.86 28.31 2.62
N ALA A 224 -11.81 26.98 2.59
CA ALA A 224 -12.85 26.11 3.13
C ALA A 224 -12.89 26.10 4.67
N ASP A 225 -11.80 26.46 5.36
CA ASP A 225 -11.71 26.58 6.81
C ASP A 225 -11.26 27.98 7.28
N PRO A 226 -12.15 28.99 7.19
CA PRO A 226 -11.85 30.36 7.61
C PRO A 226 -11.73 30.52 9.14
N ASP A 227 -12.10 29.51 9.92
CA ASP A 227 -12.10 29.56 11.39
C ASP A 227 -10.85 28.93 12.00
N MET A 228 -9.97 28.31 11.19
CA MET A 228 -8.64 27.85 11.60
C MET A 228 -7.86 28.92 12.40
N ILE A 229 -8.01 30.20 12.05
CA ILE A 229 -7.51 31.32 12.85
C ILE A 229 -8.56 32.43 12.94
N SER A 230 -9.17 32.54 14.12
CA SER A 230 -10.31 33.45 14.34
C SER A 230 -9.96 34.94 14.42
N THR A 231 -8.69 35.31 14.62
CA THR A 231 -8.28 36.71 14.86
C THR A 231 -7.29 37.25 13.83
N LEU A 232 -7.41 38.53 13.49
CA LEU A 232 -6.46 39.24 12.63
C LEU A 232 -5.03 39.20 13.18
N ALA A 233 -4.86 39.37 14.50
CA ALA A 233 -3.55 39.29 15.15
C ALA A 233 -2.95 37.88 15.04
N GLY A 234 -3.77 36.83 15.21
CA GLY A 234 -3.36 35.44 14.97
C GLY A 234 -2.90 35.23 13.54
N CYS A 235 -3.68 35.71 12.57
CA CYS A 235 -3.36 35.62 11.15
C CYS A 235 -2.03 36.30 10.81
N ASN A 236 -1.82 37.53 11.28
CA ASN A 236 -0.58 38.26 11.04
C ASN A 236 0.63 37.52 11.64
N ARG A 237 0.51 36.96 12.86
CA ARG A 237 1.60 36.18 13.48
C ARG A 237 1.91 34.90 12.72
N ALA A 238 0.89 34.14 12.34
CA ALA A 238 1.05 32.89 11.61
C ALA A 238 1.71 33.12 10.24
N ILE A 239 1.18 34.08 9.48
CA ILE A 239 1.74 34.48 8.17
C ILE A 239 3.20 34.92 8.31
N GLN A 240 3.52 35.75 9.30
CA GLN A 240 4.91 36.22 9.48
C GLN A 240 5.87 35.07 9.81
N SER A 241 5.46 34.14 10.68
CA SER A 241 6.24 32.94 11.01
C SER A 241 6.48 32.07 9.77
N SER A 242 5.44 31.81 8.98
CA SER A 242 5.54 30.99 7.78
C SER A 242 6.35 31.65 6.66
N ARG A 243 6.29 32.99 6.51
CA ARG A 243 7.16 33.72 5.56
C ARG A 243 8.64 33.54 5.88
N VAL A 244 9.03 33.59 7.15
CA VAL A 244 10.42 33.35 7.57
C VAL A 244 10.86 31.93 7.20
N LYS A 245 10.01 30.92 7.41
CA LYS A 245 10.30 29.53 7.03
C LYS A 245 10.41 29.34 5.51
N ALA A 246 9.52 29.96 4.75
CA ALA A 246 9.53 29.91 3.29
C ALA A 246 10.76 30.61 2.68
N ALA A 247 11.29 31.64 3.33
CA ALA A 247 12.48 32.38 2.88
C ALA A 247 13.82 31.74 3.32
N SER A 248 13.90 31.23 4.56
CA SER A 248 15.15 30.71 5.16
C SER A 248 15.57 29.33 4.67
N SER A 249 14.70 28.59 3.99
CA SER A 249 14.99 27.28 3.41
C SER A 249 15.75 27.34 2.08
N SER A 250 15.96 28.54 1.50
CA SER A 250 16.79 28.75 0.30
C SER A 250 18.32 28.66 0.54
N GLY A 251 18.77 28.70 1.80
CA GLY A 251 20.20 28.75 2.15
C GLY A 251 20.84 27.43 2.60
N ARG A 252 20.09 26.31 2.60
CA ARG A 252 20.59 24.97 2.99
C ARG A 252 20.44 23.93 1.88
N GLU A 253 20.71 24.32 0.64
CA GLU A 253 20.98 23.35 -0.41
C GLU A 253 22.35 22.71 -0.13
N ALA A 254 22.34 21.57 0.55
CA ALA A 254 23.53 20.73 0.67
C ALA A 254 23.92 20.29 -0.75
N LYS A 255 25.05 20.83 -1.22
CA LYS A 255 25.72 20.45 -2.46
C LYS A 255 25.71 18.92 -2.57
N PRO A 256 25.13 18.30 -3.62
CA PRO A 256 25.23 16.86 -3.80
C PRO A 256 26.72 16.53 -3.91
N ALA A 257 27.18 15.60 -3.07
CA ALA A 257 28.51 15.05 -3.17
C ALA A 257 28.66 14.46 -4.58
N SER A 258 29.53 15.08 -5.38
CA SER A 258 29.94 14.55 -6.66
C SER A 258 30.53 13.16 -6.41
N ALA A 259 29.83 12.13 -6.88
CA ALA A 259 30.42 10.80 -7.01
C ALA A 259 31.50 10.91 -8.09
N SER A 260 32.76 10.93 -7.68
CA SER A 260 33.89 10.71 -8.57
C SER A 260 33.79 9.28 -9.11
N HIS A 261 33.78 9.16 -10.44
CA HIS A 261 34.05 7.91 -11.15
C HIS A 261 35.50 7.48 -10.97
#